data_AF-A0A963A4Y9-F1
#
_entry.id   AF-A0A963A4Y9-F1
#
_cell.length_a   1.000
_cell.length_b   1.000
_cell.length_c   1.000
_cell.angle_alpha   90.00
_cell.angle_beta   90.00
_cell.angle_gamma   90.00
#
_symmetry.space_group_name_H-M   'P 1'
#
loop_
_entity.id
_entity.type
_entity.pdbx_description
1 polymer ?
#
loop_
_entity_poly.entity_id
_entity_poly.type
_entity_poly.pdbx_seq_one_letter_code
_entity_poly.pdbx_strand_id
1 'polypeptide(L)'
;MKALRRILTVLLAVAAIFVGVLFALQNKAPVPLDMLVYTFAPRSLALWVLLAFALGGGAGLLVSSAILLRGRTALANCRRQLAKARQELQQPGAVPARTGD
;
A
#
# COMPACT_ATOMS: atom_id res chain seq x y z
N MET A 1 13.14 -12.20 -11.60
CA MET A 1 12.69 -11.61 -10.32
C MET A 1 11.24 -11.08 -10.32
N LYS A 2 10.82 -10.20 -11.25
CA LYS A 2 9.46 -9.61 -11.24
C LYS A 2 8.34 -10.64 -11.46
N ALA A 3 8.52 -11.59 -12.40
CA ALA A 3 7.55 -12.66 -12.65
C ALA A 3 7.40 -13.61 -11.46
N LEU A 4 8.52 -14.06 -10.87
CA LEU A 4 8.49 -14.88 -9.66
C LEU A 4 7.77 -14.20 -8.50
N ARG A 5 8.09 -12.92 -8.24
CA ARG A 5 7.39 -12.14 -7.21
C ARG A 5 5.88 -12.06 -7.51
N ARG A 6 5.49 -11.81 -8.76
CA ARG A 6 4.08 -11.76 -9.18
C ARG A 6 3.37 -13.09 -8.95
N ILE A 7 3.99 -14.20 -9.33
CA ILE A 7 3.44 -15.56 -9.12
C ILE A 7 3.27 -15.84 -7.63
N LEU A 8 4.29 -15.55 -6.81
CA LEU A 8 4.22 -15.73 -5.36
C LEU A 8 3.12 -14.87 -4.74
N THR A 9 2.95 -13.62 -5.18
CA THR A 9 1.85 -12.75 -4.70
C THR A 9 0.48 -13.31 -5.08
N VAL A 10 0.30 -13.79 -6.31
CA VAL A 10 -0.97 -14.40 -6.74
C VAL A 10 -1.23 -15.69 -5.95
N LEU A 11 -0.23 -16.55 -5.79
CA LEU A 11 -0.35 -17.78 -5.03
C LEU A 11 -0.73 -17.49 -3.57
N LEU A 12 -0.09 -16.51 -2.94
CA LEU A 12 -0.40 -16.09 -1.58
C LEU A 12 -1.84 -15.54 -1.48
N ALA A 13 -2.27 -14.74 -2.45
CA ALA A 13 -3.63 -14.21 -2.48
C ALA A 13 -4.68 -15.33 -2.63
N VAL A 14 -4.44 -16.28 -3.54
CA VAL A 14 -5.31 -17.46 -3.71
C VAL A 14 -5.35 -18.31 -2.45
N ALA A 15 -4.20 -18.56 -1.83
CA ALA A 15 -4.12 -19.30 -0.58
C ALA A 15 -4.88 -18.58 0.55
N ALA A 16 -4.76 -17.25 0.66
CA ALA A 16 -5.49 -16.46 1.64
C ALA A 16 -7.01 -16.56 1.44
N ILE A 17 -7.49 -16.47 0.20
CA ILE A 17 -8.91 -16.65 -0.13
C ILE A 17 -9.37 -18.07 0.25
N PHE A 18 -8.61 -19.09 -0.13
CA PHE A 18 -8.95 -20.48 0.16
C PHE A 18 -9.04 -20.75 1.66
N VAL A 19 -8.05 -20.28 2.43
CA VAL A 19 -8.06 -20.36 3.90
C VAL A 19 -9.25 -19.60 4.49
N GLY A 20 -9.56 -18.40 3.99
CA GLY A 20 -10.71 -17.62 4.44
C GLY A 20 -12.04 -18.33 4.20
N VAL A 21 -12.21 -18.97 3.04
CA VAL A 21 -13.40 -19.76 2.72
C VAL A 21 -13.52 -20.99 3.62
N LEU A 22 -12.43 -21.76 3.78
CA LEU A 22 -12.42 -22.91 4.68
C LEU A 22 -12.71 -22.52 6.13
N PHE A 23 -12.11 -21.41 6.60
CA PHE A 23 -12.38 -20.86 7.91
C PHE A 23 -13.87 -20.53 8.06
N ALA A 24 -14.50 -19.90 7.06
CA ALA A 24 -15.92 -19.59 7.08
C ALA A 24 -16.83 -20.81 7.08
N LEU A 25 -16.46 -21.86 6.33
CA LEU A 25 -17.23 -23.10 6.27
C LEU A 25 -17.15 -23.89 7.58
N GLN A 26 -15.98 -23.94 8.21
CA GLN A 26 -15.74 -24.72 9.42
C GLN A 26 -16.22 -23.99 10.70
N ASN A 27 -16.22 -22.66 10.70
CA ASN A 27 -16.54 -21.84 11.88
C ASN A 27 -17.91 -21.16 11.77
N LYS A 28 -18.96 -21.95 11.55
CA LYS A 28 -20.35 -21.48 11.52
C LYS A 28 -20.97 -21.29 12.90
N ALA A 29 -20.29 -21.71 13.96
CA ALA A 29 -20.77 -21.57 15.33
C ALA A 29 -21.08 -20.10 15.64
N PRO A 30 -22.30 -19.79 16.10
CA PRO A 30 -22.68 -18.42 16.46
C PRO A 30 -21.99 -18.04 17.77
N VAL A 31 -21.15 -17.00 17.71
CA VAL A 31 -20.43 -16.46 18.86
C VAL A 31 -20.86 -15.01 19.06
N PRO A 32 -21.32 -14.62 20.26
CA PRO A 32 -21.56 -13.21 20.58
C PRO A 32 -20.21 -12.47 20.62
N LEU A 33 -20.12 -11.32 19.95
CA LEU A 33 -18.93 -10.48 20.02
C LEU A 33 -19.14 -9.41 21.09
N ASP A 34 -18.40 -9.51 22.18
CA ASP A 34 -18.40 -8.51 23.25
C ASP A 34 -17.22 -7.55 23.07
N MET A 35 -17.52 -6.28 22.82
CA MET A 35 -16.52 -5.20 22.67
C MET A 35 -16.29 -4.44 23.98
N LEU A 36 -16.61 -5.02 25.15
CA LEU A 36 -16.49 -4.42 26.49
C LEU A 36 -17.50 -3.29 26.75
N VAL A 37 -17.83 -2.49 25.74
CA VAL A 37 -18.82 -1.40 25.79
C VAL A 37 -20.17 -1.84 25.20
N TYR A 38 -20.15 -2.82 24.29
CA TYR A 38 -21.34 -3.29 23.59
C TYR A 38 -21.19 -4.74 23.13
N THR A 39 -22.24 -5.53 23.29
CA THR A 39 -22.30 -6.92 22.83
C THR A 39 -23.16 -7.02 21.58
N PHE A 40 -22.58 -7.49 20.49
CA PHE A 40 -23.29 -7.71 19.24
C PHE A 40 -24.11 -9.00 19.26
N ALA A 41 -25.16 -9.04 18.43
CA ALA A 41 -25.95 -10.23 18.21
C ALA A 41 -25.07 -11.42 17.76
N PRO A 42 -25.38 -12.65 18.22
CA PRO A 42 -24.60 -13.84 17.85
C PRO A 42 -24.54 -14.01 16.33
N ARG A 43 -23.33 -14.00 15.79
CA ARG A 43 -23.03 -14.26 14.37
C ARG A 43 -21.87 -15.24 14.28
N SER A 44 -21.62 -15.80 13.10
CA SER A 44 -20.51 -16.74 12.95
C SER A 44 -19.18 -16.04 13.29
N LEU A 45 -18.31 -16.74 14.03
CA LEU A 45 -16.96 -16.25 14.33
C LEU A 45 -16.21 -15.86 13.04
N ALA A 46 -16.45 -16.65 11.98
CA ALA A 46 -15.97 -16.38 10.63
C ALA A 46 -16.25 -14.96 10.15
N LEU A 47 -17.47 -14.46 10.34
CA LEU A 47 -17.87 -13.13 9.90
C LEU A 47 -16.99 -12.08 10.57
N TRP A 48 -16.85 -12.14 11.90
CA TRP A 48 -16.09 -11.14 12.65
C TRP A 48 -14.63 -11.08 12.24
N VAL A 49 -13.99 -12.25 12.12
CA VAL A 49 -12.57 -12.34 11.72
C VAL A 49 -12.38 -11.86 10.28
N LEU A 50 -13.23 -12.28 9.34
CA LEU A 50 -13.13 -11.86 7.95
C LEU A 50 -13.40 -10.36 7.78
N LEU A 51 -14.33 -9.80 8.54
CA LEU A 51 -14.65 -8.37 8.51
C LEU A 51 -13.47 -7.55 9.07
N ALA A 52 -12.89 -7.96 10.19
CA ALA A 52 -11.69 -7.33 10.74
C ALA A 52 -10.51 -7.42 9.77
N PHE A 53 -10.31 -8.56 9.13
CA PHE A 53 -9.28 -8.74 8.09
C PHE A 53 -9.51 -7.83 6.89
N ALA A 54 -10.74 -7.76 6.37
CA ALA A 54 -11.08 -6.92 5.24
C ALA A 54 -10.90 -5.43 5.55
N LEU A 55 -11.32 -4.98 6.74
CA LEU A 55 -11.16 -3.60 7.19
C LEU A 55 -9.68 -3.24 7.39
N GLY A 56 -8.93 -4.07 8.12
CA GLY A 56 -7.51 -3.85 8.37
C GLY A 56 -6.68 -3.91 7.09
N GLY A 57 -6.93 -4.91 6.25
CA GLY A 57 -6.31 -5.04 4.92
C GLY A 57 -6.62 -3.85 4.03
N GLY A 58 -7.90 -3.47 3.93
CA GLY A 58 -8.35 -2.29 3.17
C GLY A 58 -7.69 -1.00 3.65
N ALA A 59 -7.67 -0.74 4.95
CA ALA A 59 -6.99 0.42 5.53
C ALA A 59 -5.49 0.42 5.23
N GLY A 60 -4.81 -0.73 5.39
CA GLY A 60 -3.39 -0.88 5.07
C GLY A 60 -3.08 -0.64 3.59
N LEU A 61 -3.93 -1.13 2.69
CA LEU A 61 -3.85 -0.88 1.25
C LEU A 61 -4.03 0.61 0.91
N LEU A 62 -4.99 1.29 1.54
CA LEU A 62 -5.22 2.72 1.34
C LEU A 62 -4.01 3.55 1.79
N VAL A 63 -3.48 3.29 2.99
CA VAL A 63 -2.29 3.98 3.52
C VAL A 63 -1.09 3.73 2.62
N SER A 64 -0.84 2.47 2.25
CA SER A 64 0.27 2.10 1.36
C SER A 64 0.16 2.78 0.00
N SER A 65 -1.05 2.84 -0.56
CA SER A 65 -1.31 3.50 -1.85
C SER A 65 -1.02 4.99 -1.77
N ALA A 66 -1.46 5.68 -0.70
CA ALA A 66 -1.17 7.09 -0.49
C ALA A 66 0.34 7.36 -0.38
N ILE A 67 1.08 6.53 0.36
CA ILE A 67 2.54 6.64 0.49
C ILE A 67 3.23 6.42 -0.86
N LEU A 68 2.84 5.39 -1.62
CA LEU A 68 3.40 5.13 -2.95
C LEU A 68 3.14 6.28 -3.91
N LEU A 69 1.94 6.84 -3.93
CA LEU A 69 1.60 7.98 -4.78
C LEU A 69 2.46 9.20 -4.45
N ARG A 70 2.61 9.53 -3.16
CA ARG A 70 3.49 10.62 -2.69
C ARG A 70 4.96 10.39 -3.07
N GLY A 71 5.44 9.15 -2.97
CA GLY A 71 6.80 8.81 -3.41
C GLY A 71 6.99 9.01 -4.92
N ARG A 72 6.00 8.63 -5.73
CA ARG A 72 6.05 8.78 -7.20
C ARG A 72 6.03 10.25 -7.62
N THR A 73 5.24 11.10 -6.96
CA THR A 73 5.21 12.55 -7.25
C THR A 73 6.52 13.22 -6.85
N ALA A 74 7.09 12.89 -5.69
CA ALA A 74 8.39 13.39 -5.26
C ALA A 74 9.50 13.00 -6.24
N LEU A 75 9.55 11.73 -6.67
CA LEU A 75 10.50 11.25 -7.69
C LEU A 75 10.34 11.99 -9.03
N ALA A 76 9.12 12.26 -9.47
CA ALA A 76 8.87 13.01 -10.70
C ALA A 76 9.39 14.46 -10.59
N ASN A 77 9.18 15.11 -9.45
CA ASN A 77 9.64 16.47 -9.20
C ASN A 77 11.17 16.55 -9.13
N CYS A 78 11.84 15.66 -8.39
CA CYS A 78 13.31 15.60 -8.35
C CYS A 78 13.91 15.34 -9.73
N ARG A 79 13.30 14.47 -10.55
CA ARG A 79 13.73 14.24 -11.94
C ARG A 79 13.63 15.50 -12.80
N ARG A 80 12.55 16.27 -12.65
CA ARG A 80 12.38 17.56 -13.36
C ARG A 80 13.42 18.59 -12.92
N GLN A 81 13.72 18.69 -11.62
CA GLN A 81 14.75 19.59 -11.10
C GLN A 81 16.15 19.21 -11.61
N LEU A 82 16.49 17.91 -11.58
CA LEU A 82 17.74 17.40 -12.15
C LEU A 82 17.86 17.73 -13.65
N ALA A 83 16.79 17.60 -14.42
CA ALA A 83 16.79 17.93 -15.84
C ALA A 83 17.07 19.43 -16.09
N LYS A 84 16.44 20.32 -15.31
CA LYS A 84 16.68 21.77 -15.39
C LYS A 84 18.10 22.16 -15.01
N ALA A 85 18.60 21.68 -13.87
CA ALA A 85 19.97 21.95 -13.43
C ALA A 85 21.01 21.44 -14.44
N ARG A 86 20.77 20.28 -15.08
CA ARG A 86 21.63 19.79 -16.17
C ARG A 86 21.59 20.67 -17.41
N GLN A 87 20.43 21.25 -17.76
CA GLN A 87 20.34 22.19 -18.88
C GLN A 87 21.10 23.50 -18.63
N GLU A 88 21.06 24.02 -17.40
CA GLU A 88 21.81 25.23 -17.01
C GLU A 88 23.33 25.01 -17.10
N LEU A 89 23.83 23.83 -16.72
CA LEU A 89 25.24 23.47 -16.86
C LEU A 89 25.67 23.19 -18.32
N GLN A 90 24.73 22.84 -19.20
CA GLN A 90 24.99 22.58 -20.61
C GLN A 90 24.85 23.82 -21.49
N GLN A 91 24.27 24.92 -20.99
CA GLN A 91 24.36 26.22 -21.64
C GLN A 91 25.77 26.79 -21.42
N PRO A 92 26.64 26.82 -22.46
CA PRO A 92 27.98 27.37 -22.34
C PRO A 92 27.86 28.90 -22.39
N GLY A 93 27.80 29.56 -21.23
CA GLY A 93 27.73 31.02 -21.18
C GLY A 93 27.56 31.68 -19.81
N ALA A 94 27.07 30.96 -18.80
CA ALA A 94 26.90 31.52 -17.46
C ALA A 94 28.17 31.36 -16.59
N VAL A 95 29.33 31.73 -17.12
CA VAL A 95 30.45 32.15 -16.26
C VAL A 95 30.25 33.65 -16.07
N PRO A 96 29.75 34.14 -14.93
CA PRO A 96 29.79 35.56 -14.66
C PRO A 96 31.26 35.96 -14.69
N ALA A 97 31.62 36.79 -15.67
CA ALA A 97 32.93 37.37 -15.75
C ALA A 97 33.21 38.01 -14.39
N ARG A 98 34.21 37.46 -13.68
CA ARG A 98 34.92 38.19 -12.64
C ARG A 98 35.50 39.42 -13.34
N THR A 99 34.78 40.52 -13.31
CA THR A 99 35.35 41.85 -13.47
C THR A 99 36.23 42.06 -12.24
N GLY A 100 37.52 41.79 -12.44
CA GLY A 100 38.54 42.41 -11.63
C GLY A 100 38.56 43.88 -12.00
N ASP A 101 38.45 44.71 -10.97
CA ASP A 101 39.07 46.03 -10.81
C ASP A 101 39.38 46.17 -9.32
#